data_AF-A0A950CTK7-F1
#
_entry.id   AF-A0A950CTK7-F1
#
_cell.length_a   1.000
_cell.length_b   1.000
_cell.length_c   1.000
_cell.angle_alpha   90.00
_cell.angle_beta   90.00
_cell.angle_gamma   90.00
#
_symmetry.space_group_name_H-M   'P 1'
#
loop_
_entity.id
_entity.type
_entity.pdbx_description
1 polymer ?
#
loop_
_entity_poly.entity_id
_entity_poly.type
_entity_poly.pdbx_seq_one_letter_code
_entity_poly.pdbx_strand_id
1 'polypeptide(L)'
;MENNKSILFKSDHLTVVLSEHGSDCVFVTFNEMGLRANGFRFWGDGLFDSLKLTSIGFVSSSPDWYAPDDMEPAAKACSSYIKARRVVTYGYSQGGYGALKYSRLLSADLALSFSPQWSINPADVGDFDRRFTQHYDAERRNGERIEAHDLCSTCYIVVDPGEPGDFENARHLLRLPGTHLIQLPFCGHETIRVVAEGRAGRALISLCQKHDIPPTREFRQVLRHARGRSQTYARHKVRQLSRSLARHRRFAERALAQLPEGPNKVMTAVEVALLSGGLNEAKSLMGSLSDVDLLSLNFLERWHLFRRTGFSYGEQRLGGLYRVRYPDNPFARLHGANSLIFVGEVERGVHELLEIERLPGAPDHIRTFISLYGQAGCLDRASEFRDRLGREGLLPISAQIRVSFDIIEVAKRLDIRPQMFRELRKMRELHEDGACVDMLRVSGLFFEIGETEYARACLPPAGDLDNPDALHLAARIEAKSDRRRKRSYLGFCGSKRGPMENSGYDCPTLLKEFWAPMRLLRLLKGRSYSKESRMRPGSFG
;
A
#
# COMPACT_ATOMS: atom_id res chain seq x y z
N MET A 1 4.05 26.12 -34.22
CA MET A 1 5.40 26.46 -33.72
C MET A 1 6.09 25.18 -33.23
N GLU A 2 6.40 24.25 -34.13
CA GLU A 2 7.03 22.95 -33.82
C GLU A 2 8.52 22.88 -34.21
N ASN A 3 9.09 23.93 -34.82
CA ASN A 3 10.43 23.90 -35.44
C ASN A 3 11.63 23.70 -34.48
N ASN A 4 11.43 23.73 -33.16
CA ASN A 4 12.53 23.65 -32.19
C ASN A 4 12.62 22.29 -31.48
N LYS A 5 11.71 21.36 -31.76
CA LYS A 5 11.69 20.05 -31.12
C LYS A 5 12.07 18.93 -32.08
N SER A 6 12.82 17.95 -31.59
CA SER A 6 13.25 16.78 -32.37
C SER A 6 13.40 15.55 -31.47
N ILE A 7 13.32 14.35 -32.05
CA ILE A 7 13.61 13.10 -31.34
C ILE A 7 15.11 12.81 -31.48
N LEU A 8 15.81 12.68 -30.36
CA LEU A 8 17.24 12.31 -30.34
C LEU A 8 17.46 10.80 -30.29
N PHE A 9 16.55 10.08 -29.62
CA PHE A 9 16.62 8.64 -29.43
C PHE A 9 15.23 8.06 -29.25
N LYS A 10 15.02 6.84 -29.73
CA LYS A 10 13.79 6.09 -29.52
C LYS A 10 14.09 4.58 -29.48
N SER A 11 13.57 3.91 -28.47
CA SER A 11 13.45 2.46 -28.34
C SER A 11 12.01 2.06 -28.06
N ASP A 12 11.76 0.78 -27.78
CA ASP A 12 10.46 0.28 -27.34
C ASP A 12 10.05 0.83 -25.97
N HIS A 13 11.04 1.21 -25.15
CA HIS A 13 10.83 1.61 -23.76
C HIS A 13 11.08 3.09 -23.49
N LEU A 14 11.85 3.77 -24.33
CA LEU A 14 12.28 5.15 -24.08
C LEU A 14 12.20 6.00 -25.33
N THR A 15 11.66 7.22 -25.19
CA THR A 15 11.76 8.28 -26.21
C THR A 15 12.47 9.48 -25.61
N VAL A 16 13.49 10.00 -26.30
CA VAL A 16 14.22 11.19 -25.91
C VAL A 16 13.92 12.33 -26.88
N VAL A 17 13.40 13.43 -26.34
CA VAL A 17 12.99 14.61 -27.12
C VAL A 17 13.86 15.80 -26.74
N LEU A 18 14.48 16.44 -27.73
CA LEU A 18 15.13 17.73 -27.57
C LEU A 18 14.12 18.85 -27.80
N SER A 19 14.23 19.93 -27.03
CA SER A 19 13.69 21.24 -27.33
C SER A 19 14.81 22.26 -27.26
N GLU A 20 15.28 22.75 -28.41
CA GLU A 20 16.46 23.63 -28.51
C GLU A 20 16.07 25.12 -28.53
N HIS A 21 16.71 25.89 -27.65
CA HIS A 21 16.52 27.35 -27.53
C HIS A 21 17.85 28.12 -27.40
N GLY A 22 19.01 27.46 -27.51
CA GLY A 22 20.33 28.08 -27.48
C GLY A 22 20.81 28.56 -26.10
N SER A 23 20.22 28.10 -25.00
CA SER A 23 20.57 28.57 -23.65
C SER A 23 21.86 27.92 -23.09
N ASP A 24 22.66 28.64 -22.31
CA ASP A 24 23.91 28.07 -21.74
C ASP A 24 23.69 26.92 -20.72
N CYS A 25 22.46 26.79 -20.22
CA CYS A 25 22.03 25.72 -19.33
C CYS A 25 21.06 24.78 -20.06
N VAL A 26 21.24 23.47 -19.90
CA VAL A 26 20.35 22.42 -20.41
C VAL A 26 19.66 21.72 -19.26
N PHE A 27 18.33 21.62 -19.34
CA PHE A 27 17.55 20.84 -18.38
C PHE A 27 17.25 19.46 -18.95
N VAL A 28 17.80 18.42 -18.33
CA VAL A 28 17.50 17.03 -18.68
C VAL A 28 16.40 16.53 -17.74
N THR A 29 15.23 16.26 -18.28
CA THR A 29 14.01 16.03 -17.51
C THR A 29 13.48 14.62 -17.71
N PHE A 30 13.09 13.97 -16.63
CA PHE A 30 12.58 12.60 -16.62
C PHE A 30 11.11 12.58 -16.21
N ASN A 31 10.29 11.85 -16.96
CA ASN A 31 8.86 11.77 -16.70
C ASN A 31 8.49 11.01 -15.41
N GLU A 32 7.38 11.40 -14.83
CA GLU A 32 6.74 10.61 -13.78
C GLU A 32 5.93 9.43 -14.37
N MET A 33 5.51 8.50 -13.51
CA MET A 33 4.92 7.22 -13.87
C MET A 33 3.61 7.32 -14.69
N GLY A 34 2.87 8.42 -14.63
CA GLY A 34 1.61 8.65 -15.34
C GLY A 34 1.76 9.25 -16.75
N LEU A 35 2.86 9.95 -17.04
CA LEU A 35 3.09 10.58 -18.34
C LEU A 35 3.64 9.56 -19.34
N ARG A 36 3.10 9.57 -20.56
CA ARG A 36 3.55 8.74 -21.69
C ARG A 36 3.99 9.62 -22.85
N ALA A 37 4.83 9.07 -23.72
CA ALA A 37 5.27 9.75 -24.92
C ALA A 37 4.05 10.06 -25.82
N ASN A 38 3.91 11.33 -26.19
CA ASN A 38 2.88 11.80 -27.12
C ASN A 38 3.48 12.88 -28.02
N GLY A 39 3.95 12.47 -29.20
CA GLY A 39 4.71 13.33 -30.10
C GLY A 39 5.96 13.88 -29.41
N PHE A 40 6.11 15.21 -29.43
CA PHE A 40 7.25 15.92 -28.83
C PHE A 40 7.00 16.43 -27.39
N ARG A 41 5.93 15.96 -26.72
CA ARG A 41 5.61 16.37 -25.35
C ARG A 41 6.42 15.58 -24.33
N PHE A 42 6.94 16.28 -23.32
CA PHE A 42 7.65 15.67 -22.20
C PHE A 42 7.43 16.45 -20.90
N TRP A 43 7.87 15.90 -19.78
CA TRP A 43 7.65 16.48 -18.46
C TRP A 43 8.33 17.84 -18.30
N GLY A 44 7.53 18.86 -18.01
CA GLY A 44 8.00 20.24 -17.79
C GLY A 44 8.24 21.05 -19.07
N ASP A 45 7.98 20.50 -20.26
CA ASP A 45 8.26 21.15 -21.54
C ASP A 45 7.66 22.57 -21.66
N GLY A 46 6.40 22.76 -21.27
CA GLY A 46 5.75 24.08 -21.31
C GLY A 46 6.43 25.11 -20.39
N LEU A 47 6.98 24.69 -19.25
CA LEU A 47 7.73 25.57 -18.37
C LEU A 47 9.05 25.97 -19.01
N PHE A 48 9.84 25.01 -19.51
CA PHE A 48 11.13 25.28 -20.15
C PHE A 48 10.95 26.13 -21.43
N ASP A 49 9.96 25.82 -22.25
CA ASP A 49 9.62 26.58 -23.47
C ASP A 49 9.22 28.02 -23.15
N SER A 50 8.45 28.24 -22.09
CA SER A 50 8.07 29.60 -21.64
C SER A 50 9.27 30.42 -21.17
N LEU A 51 10.32 29.75 -20.71
CA LEU A 51 11.57 30.37 -20.23
C LEU A 51 12.67 30.39 -21.30
N LYS A 52 12.40 29.89 -22.52
CA LYS A 52 13.37 29.78 -23.62
C LYS A 52 14.63 29.01 -23.20
N LEU A 53 14.42 27.88 -22.52
CA LEU A 53 15.49 27.02 -22.06
C LEU A 53 15.56 25.75 -22.89
N THR A 54 16.78 25.41 -23.31
CA THR A 54 17.07 24.12 -23.91
C THR A 54 16.81 23.01 -22.91
N SER A 55 16.02 22.03 -23.33
CA SER A 55 15.65 20.90 -22.48
C SER A 55 15.62 19.60 -23.28
N ILE A 56 15.95 18.50 -22.60
CA ILE A 56 15.95 17.15 -23.14
C ILE A 56 15.04 16.30 -22.27
N GLY A 57 13.91 15.86 -22.81
CA GLY A 57 12.94 15.03 -22.12
C GLY A 57 13.18 13.54 -22.36
N PHE A 58 13.46 12.81 -21.30
CA PHE A 58 13.47 11.35 -21.25
C PHE A 58 12.07 10.88 -20.87
N VAL A 59 11.38 10.24 -21.82
CA VAL A 59 9.99 9.81 -21.67
C VAL A 59 9.91 8.29 -21.80
N SER A 60 9.74 7.63 -20.67
CA SER A 60 9.51 6.19 -20.64
C SER A 60 8.10 5.84 -21.17
N SER A 61 8.00 4.74 -21.92
CA SER A 61 6.75 4.21 -22.46
C SER A 61 5.93 3.45 -21.41
N SER A 62 6.53 3.07 -20.28
CA SER A 62 5.86 2.38 -19.18
C SER A 62 6.48 2.73 -17.82
N PRO A 63 5.89 2.30 -16.69
CA PRO A 63 6.54 2.38 -15.40
C PRO A 63 7.75 1.41 -15.38
N ASP A 64 8.92 1.90 -15.75
CA ASP A 64 10.11 1.05 -15.89
C ASP A 64 11.35 1.58 -15.15
N TRP A 65 11.34 2.77 -14.56
CA TRP A 65 12.54 3.30 -13.88
C TRP A 65 13.81 3.25 -14.74
N TYR A 66 13.68 3.44 -16.06
CA TYR A 66 14.77 3.63 -17.02
C TYR A 66 15.83 2.52 -16.98
N ALA A 67 15.67 1.46 -17.77
CA ALA A 67 16.67 0.40 -17.83
C ALA A 67 18.04 0.92 -18.36
N PRO A 68 19.18 0.43 -17.84
CA PRO A 68 20.51 0.82 -18.32
C PRO A 68 20.71 0.65 -19.83
N ASP A 69 20.18 -0.44 -20.41
CA ASP A 69 20.30 -0.76 -21.84
C ASP A 69 19.67 0.31 -22.76
N ASP A 70 18.63 0.99 -22.28
CA ASP A 70 18.03 2.14 -22.98
C ASP A 70 18.79 3.44 -22.71
N MET A 71 19.32 3.60 -21.48
CA MET A 71 19.92 4.85 -21.02
C MET A 71 21.32 5.11 -21.59
N GLU A 72 22.14 4.09 -21.79
CA GLU A 72 23.48 4.25 -22.39
C GLU A 72 23.43 4.83 -23.82
N PRO A 73 22.70 4.24 -24.79
CA PRO A 73 22.59 4.81 -26.13
C PRO A 73 21.85 6.16 -26.14
N ALA A 74 20.85 6.35 -25.27
CA ALA A 74 20.15 7.61 -25.12
C ALA A 74 21.07 8.74 -24.64
N ALA A 75 21.92 8.49 -23.63
CA ALA A 75 22.89 9.46 -23.13
C ALA A 75 23.92 9.83 -24.22
N LYS A 76 24.36 8.85 -25.01
CA LYS A 76 25.25 9.09 -26.16
C LYS A 76 24.62 10.03 -27.19
N ALA A 77 23.33 9.85 -27.50
CA ALA A 77 22.58 10.72 -28.41
C ALA A 77 22.44 12.17 -27.88
N CYS A 78 22.48 12.36 -26.56
CA CYS A 78 22.41 13.69 -25.94
C CYS A 78 23.76 14.41 -25.90
N SER A 79 24.87 13.70 -26.07
CA SER A 79 26.23 14.19 -25.76
C SER A 79 26.59 15.53 -26.41
N SER A 80 26.26 15.75 -27.68
CA SER A 80 26.55 17.00 -28.39
C SER A 80 25.74 18.20 -27.87
N TYR A 81 24.58 17.96 -27.28
CA TYR A 81 23.68 19.01 -26.79
C TYR A 81 23.98 19.42 -25.35
N ILE A 82 24.63 18.54 -24.58
CA ILE A 82 24.96 18.76 -23.17
C ILE A 82 26.44 19.13 -22.97
N LYS A 83 27.32 18.80 -23.91
CA LYS A 83 28.75 19.10 -23.83
C LYS A 83 29.01 20.61 -23.73
N ALA A 84 29.93 20.99 -22.83
CA ALA A 84 30.35 22.37 -22.58
C ALA A 84 29.22 23.34 -22.15
N ARG A 85 28.09 22.80 -21.69
CA ARG A 85 26.97 23.55 -21.12
C ARG A 85 26.77 23.12 -19.68
N ARG A 86 26.11 23.97 -18.91
CA ARG A 86 25.64 23.59 -17.57
C ARG A 86 24.48 22.61 -17.71
N VAL A 87 24.54 21.46 -17.05
CA VAL A 87 23.52 20.41 -17.14
C VAL A 87 22.81 20.24 -15.80
N VAL A 88 21.49 20.38 -15.81
CA VAL A 88 20.65 20.16 -14.63
C VAL A 88 19.70 18.99 -14.90
N THR A 89 19.84 17.89 -14.16
CA THR A 89 18.85 16.81 -14.21
C THR A 89 17.68 17.13 -13.28
N TYR A 90 16.46 16.80 -13.71
CA TYR A 90 15.24 17.18 -13.02
C TYR A 90 14.17 16.10 -13.14
N GLY A 91 13.49 15.77 -12.04
CA GLY A 91 12.38 14.83 -12.11
C GLY A 91 11.62 14.63 -10.81
N TYR A 92 10.50 13.92 -10.91
CA TYR A 92 9.58 13.62 -9.82
C TYR A 92 9.24 12.13 -9.78
N SER A 93 9.24 11.52 -8.59
CA SER A 93 8.95 10.09 -8.38
C SER A 93 9.88 9.21 -9.22
N GLN A 94 9.36 8.40 -10.14
CA GLN A 94 10.14 7.68 -11.16
C GLN A 94 11.16 8.59 -11.87
N GLY A 95 10.74 9.79 -12.27
CA GLY A 95 11.64 10.74 -12.89
C GLY A 95 12.68 11.30 -11.91
N GLY A 96 12.34 11.38 -10.62
CA GLY A 96 13.27 11.77 -9.56
C GLY A 96 14.38 10.73 -9.39
N TYR A 97 14.04 9.44 -9.51
CA TYR A 97 15.02 8.37 -9.59
C TYR A 97 15.92 8.55 -10.82
N GLY A 98 15.36 8.73 -12.03
CA GLY A 98 16.14 8.90 -13.26
C GLY A 98 17.09 10.09 -13.20
N ALA A 99 16.62 11.22 -12.65
CA ALA A 99 17.41 12.43 -12.46
C ALA A 99 18.62 12.22 -11.55
N LEU A 100 18.55 11.32 -10.57
CA LEU A 100 19.67 10.97 -9.69
C LEU A 100 20.54 9.86 -10.31
N LYS A 101 19.93 8.71 -10.66
CA LYS A 101 20.59 7.50 -11.15
C LYS A 101 21.49 7.76 -12.37
N TYR A 102 21.08 8.67 -13.25
CA TYR A 102 21.80 8.94 -14.49
C TYR A 102 22.47 10.32 -14.51
N SER A 103 22.54 11.00 -13.36
CA SER A 103 23.15 12.33 -13.28
C SER A 103 24.61 12.32 -13.71
N ARG A 104 25.42 11.34 -13.29
CA ARG A 104 26.82 11.25 -13.73
C ARG A 104 26.96 10.83 -15.20
N LEU A 105 26.15 9.88 -15.66
CA LEU A 105 26.14 9.44 -17.06
C LEU A 105 25.85 10.61 -18.01
N LEU A 106 24.94 11.49 -17.61
CA LEU A 106 24.55 12.69 -18.35
C LEU A 106 25.43 13.90 -18.07
N SER A 107 26.58 13.73 -17.38
CA SER A 107 27.50 14.81 -17.03
C SER A 107 26.79 15.99 -16.35
N ALA A 108 25.81 15.71 -15.48
CA ALA A 108 25.06 16.72 -14.76
C ALA A 108 25.96 17.48 -13.78
N ASP A 109 25.78 18.79 -13.68
CA ASP A 109 26.38 19.63 -12.63
C ASP A 109 25.51 19.65 -11.37
N LEU A 110 24.20 19.46 -11.55
CA LEU A 110 23.19 19.56 -10.50
C LEU A 110 22.04 18.59 -10.78
N ALA A 111 21.65 17.81 -9.78
CA ALA A 111 20.44 16.99 -9.84
C ALA A 111 19.36 17.54 -8.91
N LEU A 112 18.14 17.73 -9.42
CA LEU A 112 16.96 18.14 -8.67
C LEU A 112 15.93 17.01 -8.68
N SER A 113 15.74 16.40 -7.52
CA SER A 113 14.89 15.22 -7.39
C SER A 113 13.78 15.44 -6.38
N PHE A 114 12.55 15.21 -6.81
CA PHE A 114 11.34 15.40 -6.01
C PHE A 114 10.72 14.04 -5.69
N SER A 115 10.61 13.72 -4.40
CA SER A 115 10.10 12.44 -3.88
C SER A 115 10.66 11.19 -4.60
N PRO A 116 12.00 11.08 -4.80
CA PRO A 116 12.58 9.94 -5.52
C PRO A 116 12.45 8.64 -4.76
N GLN A 117 12.40 7.55 -5.51
CA GLN A 117 12.78 6.23 -5.01
C GLN A 117 14.31 6.09 -5.02
N TRP A 118 14.85 5.38 -4.04
CA TRP A 118 16.25 4.96 -4.00
C TRP A 118 16.48 3.71 -4.85
N SER A 119 15.54 2.77 -4.81
CA SER A 119 15.47 1.52 -5.55
C SER A 119 13.99 1.12 -5.68
N ILE A 120 13.66 0.27 -6.65
CA ILE A 120 12.41 -0.52 -6.66
C ILE A 120 12.68 -2.02 -6.60
N ASN A 121 13.95 -2.44 -6.55
CA ASN A 121 14.33 -3.83 -6.42
C ASN A 121 13.81 -4.38 -5.07
N PRO A 122 12.98 -5.45 -5.07
CA PRO A 122 12.45 -6.05 -3.84
C PRO A 122 13.53 -6.40 -2.80
N ALA A 123 14.72 -6.78 -3.24
CA ALA A 123 15.84 -7.14 -2.36
C ALA A 123 16.45 -5.92 -1.63
N ASP A 124 16.38 -4.73 -2.23
CA ASP A 124 16.89 -3.50 -1.62
C ASP A 124 15.83 -2.86 -0.70
N VAL A 125 14.56 -2.83 -1.14
CA VAL A 125 13.50 -2.07 -0.46
C VAL A 125 12.77 -2.84 0.65
N GLY A 126 12.80 -4.17 0.61
CA GLY A 126 12.20 -5.01 1.64
C GLY A 126 10.75 -4.60 1.99
N ASP A 127 10.50 -4.32 3.26
CA ASP A 127 9.16 -3.96 3.77
C ASP A 127 8.85 -2.47 3.77
N PHE A 128 9.87 -1.61 3.66
CA PHE A 128 9.65 -0.18 3.88
C PHE A 128 8.99 0.50 2.67
N ASP A 129 9.20 -0.02 1.46
CA ASP A 129 8.57 0.50 0.25
C ASP A 129 8.40 -0.56 -0.85
N ARG A 130 7.23 -1.19 -0.90
CA ARG A 130 6.89 -2.17 -1.94
C ARG A 130 5.91 -1.62 -2.98
N ARG A 131 5.70 -0.31 -3.02
CA ARG A 131 4.70 0.32 -3.91
C ARG A 131 4.98 0.04 -5.38
N PHE A 132 6.25 -0.11 -5.74
CA PHE A 132 6.72 -0.16 -7.12
C PHE A 132 7.46 -1.45 -7.49
N THR A 133 7.58 -2.42 -6.56
CA THR A 133 8.34 -3.66 -6.78
C THR A 133 7.81 -4.53 -7.91
N GLN A 134 6.52 -4.40 -8.23
CA GLN A 134 5.89 -5.10 -9.38
C GLN A 134 6.43 -4.64 -10.75
N HIS A 135 7.12 -3.50 -10.80
CA HIS A 135 7.71 -2.95 -12.02
C HIS A 135 9.19 -3.32 -12.16
N TYR A 136 9.77 -4.00 -11.18
CA TYR A 136 11.15 -4.45 -11.23
C TYR A 136 11.29 -5.70 -12.10
N ASP A 137 12.19 -5.64 -13.06
CA ASP A 137 12.59 -6.72 -13.94
C ASP A 137 14.11 -6.95 -13.76
N ALA A 138 14.45 -8.13 -13.24
CA ALA A 138 15.83 -8.49 -12.94
C ALA A 138 16.68 -8.63 -14.21
N GLU A 139 16.10 -9.02 -15.34
CA GLU A 139 16.83 -9.16 -16.61
C GLU A 139 17.19 -7.79 -17.18
N ARG A 140 16.24 -6.84 -17.12
CA ARG A 140 16.46 -5.45 -17.56
C ARG A 140 17.20 -4.59 -16.56
N ARG A 141 17.36 -5.07 -15.32
CA ARG A 141 18.05 -4.36 -14.22
C ARG A 141 17.51 -2.94 -13.98
N ASN A 142 16.23 -2.76 -14.23
CA ASN A 142 15.60 -1.46 -14.21
C ASN A 142 15.28 -1.06 -12.76
N GLY A 143 15.51 0.20 -12.39
CA GLY A 143 15.21 0.65 -11.02
C GLY A 143 16.06 -0.02 -9.91
N GLU A 144 17.25 -0.54 -10.23
CA GLU A 144 18.25 -0.93 -9.23
C GLU A 144 18.62 0.25 -8.31
N ARG A 145 19.11 -0.03 -7.11
CA ARG A 145 19.51 1.03 -6.17
C ARG A 145 20.46 2.05 -6.79
N ILE A 146 20.27 3.30 -6.40
CA ILE A 146 21.22 4.38 -6.68
C ILE A 146 22.44 4.21 -5.78
N GLU A 147 23.62 4.26 -6.37
CA GLU A 147 24.92 4.16 -5.72
C GLU A 147 25.74 5.45 -5.90
N ALA A 148 26.84 5.59 -5.15
CA ALA A 148 27.68 6.79 -5.21
C ALA A 148 28.24 7.06 -6.63
N HIS A 149 28.43 6.01 -7.43
CA HIS A 149 28.92 6.10 -8.79
C HIS A 149 27.82 6.55 -9.78
N ASP A 150 26.57 6.68 -9.38
CA ASP A 150 25.51 7.19 -10.26
C ASP A 150 25.39 8.71 -10.22
N LEU A 151 25.84 9.30 -9.10
CA LEU A 151 25.55 10.68 -8.73
C LEU A 151 26.55 11.68 -9.30
N CYS A 152 26.05 12.85 -9.69
CA CYS A 152 26.86 14.05 -9.84
C CYS A 152 27.25 14.64 -8.47
N SER A 153 28.06 15.70 -8.50
CA SER A 153 28.63 16.29 -7.29
C SER A 153 27.60 16.91 -6.34
N THR A 154 26.47 17.39 -6.87
CA THR A 154 25.43 18.09 -6.08
C THR A 154 24.04 17.59 -6.45
N CYS A 155 23.38 16.93 -5.51
CA CYS A 155 22.06 16.33 -5.67
C CYS A 155 21.09 16.83 -4.60
N TYR A 156 20.07 17.60 -4.98
CA TYR A 156 19.00 18.03 -4.09
C TYR A 156 17.84 17.03 -4.09
N ILE A 157 17.47 16.57 -2.90
CA ILE A 157 16.38 15.63 -2.66
C ILE A 157 15.29 16.37 -1.89
N VAL A 158 14.14 16.61 -2.53
CA VAL A 158 12.98 17.27 -1.94
C VAL A 158 11.96 16.21 -1.52
N VAL A 159 11.62 16.16 -0.23
CA VAL A 159 10.70 15.13 0.30
C VAL A 159 9.82 15.68 1.43
N ASP A 160 8.62 15.13 1.57
CA ASP A 160 7.81 15.33 2.77
C ASP A 160 8.19 14.29 3.85
N PRO A 161 8.69 14.71 5.03
CA PRO A 161 8.97 13.78 6.13
C PRO A 161 7.74 13.05 6.67
N GLY A 162 6.53 13.53 6.38
CA GLY A 162 5.26 12.90 6.72
C GLY A 162 4.84 11.75 5.80
N GLU A 163 5.63 11.44 4.76
CA GLU A 163 5.44 10.30 3.86
C GLU A 163 6.51 9.22 4.14
N PRO A 164 6.21 8.18 4.94
CA PRO A 164 7.23 7.27 5.46
C PRO A 164 8.07 6.56 4.40
N GLY A 165 7.42 6.07 3.32
CA GLY A 165 8.13 5.38 2.24
C GLY A 165 9.11 6.30 1.52
N ASP A 166 8.67 7.50 1.14
CA ASP A 166 9.55 8.49 0.49
C ASP A 166 10.67 8.97 1.42
N PHE A 167 10.35 9.16 2.70
CA PHE A 167 11.35 9.61 3.67
C PHE A 167 12.42 8.55 3.90
N GLU A 168 12.06 7.26 3.94
CA GLU A 168 13.05 6.18 4.05
C GLU A 168 13.92 6.09 2.79
N ASN A 169 13.34 6.19 1.59
CA ASN A 169 14.12 6.31 0.35
C ASN A 169 15.12 7.48 0.43
N ALA A 170 14.69 8.65 0.91
CA ALA A 170 15.58 9.79 1.11
C ALA A 170 16.68 9.50 2.14
N ARG A 171 16.41 8.74 3.21
CA ARG A 171 17.43 8.35 4.20
C ARG A 171 18.50 7.43 3.60
N HIS A 172 18.13 6.54 2.68
CA HIS A 172 19.10 5.73 1.95
C HIS A 172 19.97 6.60 1.04
N LEU A 173 19.34 7.50 0.27
CA LEU A 173 20.06 8.43 -0.61
C LEU A 173 21.01 9.37 0.15
N LEU A 174 20.64 9.84 1.35
CA LEU A 174 21.48 10.73 2.16
C LEU A 174 22.76 10.09 2.71
N ARG A 175 22.92 8.77 2.56
CA ARG A 175 24.18 8.09 2.86
C ARG A 175 25.20 8.24 1.72
N LEU A 176 24.76 8.70 0.56
CA LEU A 176 25.59 8.89 -0.64
C LEU A 176 26.19 10.30 -0.67
N PRO A 177 27.41 10.46 -1.20
CA PRO A 177 28.09 11.75 -1.26
C PRO A 177 27.34 12.74 -2.15
N GLY A 178 27.51 14.03 -1.87
CA GLY A 178 26.92 15.11 -2.70
C GLY A 178 25.41 15.27 -2.57
N THR A 179 24.74 14.52 -1.68
CA THR A 179 23.29 14.59 -1.51
C THR A 179 22.87 15.59 -0.42
N HIS A 180 21.80 16.34 -0.70
CA HIS A 180 21.30 17.40 0.15
C HIS A 180 19.79 17.30 0.34
N LEU A 181 19.34 17.12 1.58
CA LEU A 181 17.92 17.03 1.92
C LEU A 181 17.25 18.41 2.01
N ILE A 182 16.15 18.57 1.28
CA ILE A 182 15.21 19.68 1.41
C ILE A 182 13.86 19.13 1.88
N GLN A 183 13.60 19.27 3.18
CA GLN A 183 12.32 18.87 3.73
C GLN A 183 11.21 19.85 3.34
N LEU A 184 10.15 19.32 2.75
CA LEU A 184 8.95 20.03 2.35
C LEU A 184 7.73 19.36 3.02
N PRO A 185 7.50 19.60 4.33
CA PRO A 185 6.44 18.93 5.07
C PRO A 185 5.05 19.24 4.50
N PHE A 186 4.09 18.33 4.71
CA PHE A 186 2.69 18.48 4.30
C PHE A 186 2.47 18.55 2.79
N CYS A 187 3.24 17.78 2.02
CA CYS A 187 3.09 17.63 0.58
C CYS A 187 2.72 16.20 0.17
N GLY A 188 2.81 15.22 1.07
CA GLY A 188 2.78 13.81 0.74
C GLY A 188 3.81 13.48 -0.34
N HIS A 189 3.48 12.51 -1.19
CA HIS A 189 4.30 12.19 -2.36
C HIS A 189 4.38 13.36 -3.34
N GLU A 190 3.36 14.20 -3.48
CA GLU A 190 3.22 15.22 -4.54
C GLU A 190 4.05 16.52 -4.33
N THR A 191 5.29 16.42 -3.86
CA THR A 191 6.15 17.58 -3.56
C THR A 191 6.31 18.54 -4.74
N ILE A 192 6.46 18.03 -5.97
CA ILE A 192 6.59 18.88 -7.16
C ILE A 192 5.30 19.60 -7.51
N ARG A 193 4.13 19.00 -7.23
CA ARG A 193 2.83 19.60 -7.52
C ARG A 193 2.61 20.85 -6.68
N VAL A 194 3.10 20.84 -5.43
CA VAL A 194 3.10 22.02 -4.56
C VAL A 194 3.94 23.15 -5.15
N VAL A 195 5.09 22.85 -5.77
CA VAL A 195 5.93 23.83 -6.46
C VAL A 195 5.20 24.42 -7.67
N ALA A 196 4.56 23.56 -8.48
CA ALA A 196 3.84 23.96 -9.68
C ALA A 196 2.61 24.84 -9.36
N GLU A 197 1.71 24.36 -8.49
CA GLU A 197 0.52 25.11 -8.04
C GLU A 197 0.91 26.42 -7.34
N GLY A 198 1.99 26.39 -6.57
CA GLY A 198 2.55 27.55 -5.89
C GLY A 198 3.25 28.57 -6.80
N ARG A 199 3.30 28.30 -8.12
CA ARG A 199 3.98 29.11 -9.15
C ARG A 199 5.47 29.38 -8.84
N ALA A 200 6.13 28.44 -8.18
CA ALA A 200 7.53 28.58 -7.78
C ALA A 200 8.53 27.99 -8.79
N GLY A 201 8.05 27.31 -9.86
CA GLY A 201 8.90 26.67 -10.87
C GLY A 201 9.90 27.62 -11.53
N ARG A 202 9.47 28.84 -11.93
CA ARG A 202 10.37 29.85 -12.51
C ARG A 202 11.48 30.27 -11.54
N ALA A 203 11.11 30.55 -10.29
CA ALA A 203 12.08 30.95 -9.27
C ALA A 203 13.08 29.84 -8.96
N LEU A 204 12.61 28.58 -8.94
CA LEU A 204 13.46 27.41 -8.75
C LEU A 204 14.46 27.24 -9.91
N ILE A 205 13.99 27.33 -11.15
CA ILE A 205 14.85 27.25 -12.35
C ILE A 205 15.88 28.38 -12.34
N SER A 206 15.46 29.62 -12.08
CA SER A 206 16.38 30.76 -12.00
C SER A 206 17.44 30.59 -10.92
N LEU A 207 17.11 29.97 -9.79
CA LEU A 207 18.09 29.65 -8.74
C LEU A 207 19.16 28.67 -9.25
N CYS A 208 18.76 27.67 -10.05
CA CYS A 208 19.66 26.65 -10.58
C CYS A 208 20.57 27.18 -11.71
N GLN A 209 20.12 28.22 -12.43
CA GLN A 209 20.92 28.92 -13.43
C GLN A 209 21.96 29.87 -12.81
N LYS A 210 21.60 30.53 -11.70
CA LYS A 210 22.44 31.57 -11.07
C LYS A 210 23.60 31.02 -10.23
N HIS A 211 23.46 29.81 -9.72
CA HIS A 211 24.41 29.24 -8.78
C HIS A 211 24.86 27.87 -9.27
N ASP A 212 26.17 27.63 -9.21
CA ASP A 212 26.72 26.30 -9.43
C ASP A 212 26.18 25.31 -8.41
N ILE A 213 26.15 25.73 -7.15
CA ILE A 213 25.52 25.05 -6.03
C ILE A 213 24.50 26.02 -5.41
N PRO A 214 23.21 25.89 -5.72
CA PRO A 214 22.15 26.70 -5.11
C PRO A 214 22.24 26.69 -3.58
N PRO A 215 22.20 27.84 -2.88
CA PRO A 215 22.19 27.84 -1.42
C PRO A 215 20.94 27.16 -0.87
N THR A 216 21.12 26.17 0.00
CA THR A 216 20.01 25.40 0.62
C THR A 216 18.95 26.30 1.29
N ARG A 217 19.36 27.44 1.86
CA ARG A 217 18.45 28.41 2.48
C ARG A 217 17.51 29.06 1.45
N GLU A 218 18.04 29.51 0.33
CA GLU A 218 17.27 30.14 -0.75
C GLU A 218 16.35 29.12 -1.42
N PHE A 219 16.86 27.91 -1.65
CA PHE A 219 16.06 26.79 -2.16
C PHE A 219 14.84 26.53 -1.27
N ARG A 220 15.04 26.44 0.06
CA ARG A 220 13.95 26.29 1.04
C ARG A 220 12.99 27.48 1.02
N GLN A 221 13.46 28.71 0.81
CA GLN A 221 12.61 29.90 0.75
C GLN A 221 11.68 29.85 -0.47
N VAL A 222 12.21 29.50 -1.65
CA VAL A 222 11.43 29.31 -2.88
C VAL A 222 10.32 28.27 -2.66
N LEU A 223 10.67 27.09 -2.12
CA LEU A 223 9.67 26.04 -1.87
C LEU A 223 8.65 26.42 -0.79
N ARG A 224 9.07 27.13 0.27
CA ARG A 224 8.14 27.60 1.32
C ARG A 224 7.13 28.60 0.77
N HIS A 225 7.54 29.47 -0.14
CA HIS A 225 6.63 30.46 -0.75
C HIS A 225 5.55 29.77 -1.60
N ALA A 226 5.87 28.63 -2.21
CA ALA A 226 4.92 27.83 -3.00
C ALA A 226 3.73 27.31 -2.16
N ARG A 227 3.98 26.98 -0.88
CA ARG A 227 3.00 26.32 0.01
C ARG A 227 1.71 27.11 0.18
N GLY A 228 1.80 28.44 0.31
CA GLY A 228 0.65 29.29 0.62
C GLY A 228 -0.40 29.39 -0.50
N ARG A 229 -0.05 28.96 -1.72
CA ARG A 229 -0.93 28.99 -2.90
C ARG A 229 -1.27 27.60 -3.44
N SER A 230 -0.75 26.54 -2.83
CA SER A 230 -0.97 25.17 -3.28
C SER A 230 -2.14 24.52 -2.56
N GLN A 231 -3.11 24.05 -3.35
CA GLN A 231 -4.25 23.29 -2.87
C GLN A 231 -3.81 21.90 -2.38
N THR A 232 -2.86 21.30 -3.09
CA THR A 232 -2.21 20.04 -2.71
C THR A 232 -1.60 20.18 -1.31
N TYR A 233 -0.83 21.24 -1.05
CA TYR A 233 -0.27 21.51 0.27
C TYR A 233 -1.36 21.68 1.34
N ALA A 234 -2.39 22.49 1.09
CA ALA A 234 -3.48 22.70 2.04
C ALA A 234 -4.18 21.37 2.40
N ARG A 235 -4.47 20.53 1.40
CA ARG A 235 -5.10 19.22 1.57
C ARG A 235 -4.22 18.25 2.36
N HIS A 236 -2.96 18.09 1.99
CA HIS A 236 -2.03 17.20 2.72
C HIS A 236 -1.76 17.71 4.14
N LYS A 237 -1.69 19.03 4.34
CA LYS A 237 -1.59 19.65 5.65
C LYS A 237 -2.79 19.34 6.52
N VAL A 238 -4.02 19.51 6.01
CA VAL A 238 -5.22 19.09 6.74
C VAL A 238 -5.09 17.62 7.07
N ARG A 239 -4.90 16.74 6.08
CA ARG A 239 -4.82 15.28 6.27
C ARG A 239 -3.81 14.84 7.34
N GLN A 240 -2.58 15.38 7.31
CA GLN A 240 -1.53 14.99 8.25
C GLN A 240 -1.76 15.56 9.66
N LEU A 241 -2.19 16.83 9.78
CA LEU A 241 -2.56 17.40 11.08
C LEU A 241 -3.83 16.75 11.64
N SER A 242 -4.70 16.31 10.74
CA SER A 242 -5.91 15.55 11.02
C SER A 242 -5.60 14.24 11.75
N ARG A 243 -4.45 13.62 11.48
CA ARG A 243 -4.01 12.41 12.19
C ARG A 243 -3.58 12.66 13.66
N SER A 244 -3.34 13.91 14.08
CA SER A 244 -2.92 14.26 15.45
C SER A 244 -3.98 15.08 16.24
N LEU A 245 -5.25 14.96 15.82
CA LEU A 245 -6.28 16.01 15.93
C LEU A 245 -6.74 16.52 17.30
N ALA A 246 -6.54 15.82 18.42
CA ALA A 246 -6.98 16.38 19.71
C ALA A 246 -6.32 17.75 20.00
N ARG A 247 -5.13 18.02 19.43
CA ARG A 247 -4.36 19.25 19.70
C ARG A 247 -4.42 20.34 18.62
N HIS A 248 -4.91 20.06 17.41
CA HIS A 248 -4.71 20.97 16.26
C HIS A 248 -5.95 21.27 15.40
N ARG A 249 -7.17 21.06 15.92
CA ARG A 249 -8.44 21.36 15.19
C ARG A 249 -8.47 22.73 14.51
N ARG A 250 -8.07 23.79 15.22
CA ARG A 250 -8.02 25.17 14.68
C ARG A 250 -7.12 25.32 13.44
N PHE A 251 -6.04 24.52 13.35
CA PHE A 251 -5.16 24.56 12.18
C PHE A 251 -5.77 23.84 10.98
N ALA A 252 -6.48 22.74 11.22
CA ALA A 252 -7.22 22.02 10.19
C ALA A 252 -8.35 22.88 9.62
N GLU A 253 -9.12 23.56 10.47
CA GLU A 253 -10.17 24.52 10.05
C GLU A 253 -9.62 25.67 9.21
N ARG A 254 -8.48 26.27 9.61
CA ARG A 254 -7.82 27.32 8.83
C ARG A 254 -7.31 26.85 7.48
N ALA A 255 -6.79 25.62 7.39
CA ALA A 255 -6.31 25.06 6.13
C ALA A 255 -7.49 24.65 5.22
N LEU A 256 -8.59 24.15 5.79
CA LEU A 256 -9.84 23.90 5.08
C LEU A 256 -10.40 25.18 4.44
N ALA A 257 -10.34 26.32 5.14
CA ALA A 257 -10.77 27.62 4.61
C ALA A 257 -9.98 28.07 3.36
N GLN A 258 -8.77 27.56 3.14
CA GLN A 258 -7.92 27.89 1.99
C GLN A 258 -8.17 27.00 0.77
N LEU A 259 -8.93 25.91 0.93
CA LEU A 259 -9.29 25.06 -0.20
C LEU A 259 -10.37 25.74 -1.06
N PRO A 260 -10.31 25.59 -2.40
CA PRO A 260 -11.35 26.09 -3.29
C PRO A 260 -12.67 25.36 -3.04
N GLU A 261 -13.79 26.02 -3.36
CA GLU A 261 -15.09 25.37 -3.30
C GLU A 261 -15.15 24.14 -4.22
N GLY A 262 -15.84 23.10 -3.76
CA GLY A 262 -16.04 21.87 -4.50
C GLY A 262 -15.92 20.59 -3.66
N PRO A 263 -16.05 19.42 -4.29
CA PRO A 263 -16.16 18.13 -3.61
C PRO A 263 -15.01 17.81 -2.65
N ASN A 264 -13.78 18.15 -3.05
CA ASN A 264 -12.58 17.91 -2.23
C ASN A 264 -12.60 18.73 -0.93
N LYS A 265 -13.11 19.96 -0.94
CA LYS A 265 -13.20 20.79 0.27
C LYS A 265 -14.23 20.23 1.24
N VAL A 266 -15.43 19.92 0.76
CA VAL A 266 -16.50 19.31 1.57
C VAL A 266 -16.03 17.98 2.15
N MET A 267 -15.40 17.13 1.35
CA MET A 267 -14.88 15.85 1.83
C MET A 267 -13.75 16.04 2.86
N THR A 268 -12.88 17.03 2.68
CA THR A 268 -11.88 17.39 3.69
C THR A 268 -12.54 17.88 4.99
N ALA A 269 -13.65 18.62 4.91
CA ALA A 269 -14.43 19.04 6.07
C ALA A 269 -15.05 17.85 6.82
N VAL A 270 -15.57 16.86 6.09
CA VAL A 270 -16.03 15.58 6.68
C VAL A 270 -14.88 14.90 7.42
N GLU A 271 -13.69 14.80 6.82
CA GLU A 271 -12.52 14.19 7.47
C GLU A 271 -12.16 14.90 8.79
N VAL A 272 -12.17 16.24 8.80
CA VAL A 272 -11.94 17.05 10.01
C VAL A 272 -13.01 16.81 11.08
N ALA A 273 -14.28 16.77 10.68
CA ALA A 273 -15.40 16.51 11.57
C ALA A 273 -15.29 15.11 12.21
N LEU A 274 -15.04 14.06 11.41
CA LEU A 274 -14.88 12.68 11.88
C LEU A 274 -13.77 12.55 12.91
N LEU A 275 -12.62 13.15 12.63
CA LEU A 275 -11.46 13.06 13.50
C LEU A 275 -11.57 13.90 14.77
N SER A 276 -12.49 14.86 14.78
CA SER A 276 -12.85 15.62 15.97
C SER A 276 -14.02 15.00 16.74
N GLY A 277 -14.48 13.80 16.36
CA GLY A 277 -15.62 13.09 16.97
C GLY A 277 -17.00 13.57 16.52
N GLY A 278 -17.08 14.50 15.55
CA GLY A 278 -18.31 15.07 15.02
C GLY A 278 -18.99 14.19 13.96
N LEU A 279 -19.51 13.01 14.35
CA LEU A 279 -20.15 12.09 13.40
C LEU A 279 -21.38 12.69 12.70
N ASN A 280 -22.19 13.49 13.41
CA ASN A 280 -23.37 14.13 12.85
C ASN A 280 -23.01 15.25 11.86
N GLU A 281 -21.99 16.05 12.20
CA GLU A 281 -21.44 17.08 11.31
C GLU A 281 -20.89 16.44 10.03
N ALA A 282 -20.08 15.39 10.18
CA ALA A 282 -19.57 14.60 9.06
C ALA A 282 -20.68 14.02 8.18
N LYS A 283 -21.76 13.50 8.80
CA LYS A 283 -22.94 12.98 8.07
C LYS A 283 -23.63 14.09 7.27
N SER A 284 -23.84 15.26 7.86
CA SER A 284 -24.48 16.40 7.19
C SER A 284 -23.64 16.90 6.02
N LEU A 285 -22.33 17.08 6.22
CA LEU A 285 -21.39 17.53 5.19
C LEU A 285 -21.28 16.52 4.04
N MET A 286 -21.15 15.22 4.35
CA MET A 286 -21.13 14.21 3.29
C MET A 286 -22.49 14.11 2.58
N GLY A 287 -23.58 14.38 3.31
CA GLY A 287 -24.93 14.51 2.82
C GLY A 287 -25.05 15.47 1.63
N SER A 288 -24.32 16.58 1.64
CA SER A 288 -24.38 17.62 0.60
C SER A 288 -23.64 17.28 -0.69
N LEU A 289 -22.85 16.22 -0.72
CA LEU A 289 -22.17 15.77 -1.95
C LEU A 289 -23.14 14.98 -2.82
N SER A 290 -23.12 15.21 -4.12
CA SER A 290 -23.82 14.34 -5.08
C SER A 290 -23.07 13.01 -5.27
N ASP A 291 -23.74 12.06 -5.90
CA ASP A 291 -23.14 10.76 -6.22
C ASP A 291 -21.99 10.90 -7.25
N VAL A 292 -22.13 11.84 -8.19
CA VAL A 292 -21.08 12.19 -9.15
C VAL A 292 -19.87 12.80 -8.43
N ASP A 293 -20.11 13.68 -7.45
CA ASP A 293 -19.04 14.26 -6.65
C ASP A 293 -18.27 13.18 -5.91
N LEU A 294 -18.97 12.25 -5.24
CA LEU A 294 -18.34 11.18 -4.46
C LEU A 294 -17.49 10.25 -5.34
N LEU A 295 -17.95 9.92 -6.55
CA LEU A 295 -17.21 9.08 -7.50
C LEU A 295 -15.99 9.77 -8.11
N SER A 296 -15.96 11.11 -8.14
CA SER A 296 -14.80 11.88 -8.63
C SER A 296 -13.61 11.89 -7.67
N LEU A 297 -13.79 11.39 -6.44
CA LEU A 297 -12.80 11.52 -5.38
C LEU A 297 -12.01 10.21 -5.14
N ASN A 298 -10.75 10.33 -4.71
CA ASN A 298 -9.93 9.16 -4.31
C ASN A 298 -10.43 8.55 -2.98
N PHE A 299 -10.99 7.34 -3.03
CA PHE A 299 -11.79 6.73 -1.96
C PHE A 299 -11.02 5.76 -1.05
N LEU A 300 -9.94 5.12 -1.52
CA LEU A 300 -9.25 4.06 -0.79
C LEU A 300 -8.77 4.54 0.58
N GLU A 301 -8.19 5.74 0.62
CA GLU A 301 -7.66 6.32 1.85
C GLU A 301 -8.76 6.76 2.84
N ARG A 302 -10.00 6.97 2.36
CA ARG A 302 -11.13 7.44 3.18
C ARG A 302 -11.87 6.33 3.87
N TRP A 303 -11.95 5.16 3.24
CA TRP A 303 -12.49 3.96 3.86
C TRP A 303 -11.80 3.66 5.20
N HIS A 304 -10.46 3.74 5.23
CA HIS A 304 -9.70 3.59 6.48
C HIS A 304 -10.13 4.57 7.57
N LEU A 305 -10.37 5.82 7.18
CA LEU A 305 -10.81 6.82 8.12
C LEU A 305 -12.22 6.52 8.64
N PHE A 306 -13.14 6.15 7.75
CA PHE A 306 -14.52 5.83 8.11
C PHE A 306 -14.57 4.67 9.08
N ARG A 307 -13.83 3.58 8.82
CA ARG A 307 -13.74 2.44 9.74
C ARG A 307 -13.15 2.81 11.08
N ARG A 308 -12.03 3.56 11.09
CA ARG A 308 -11.36 3.98 12.32
C ARG A 308 -12.24 4.87 13.20
N THR A 309 -13.11 5.66 12.58
CA THR A 309 -14.00 6.61 13.28
C THR A 309 -15.40 6.05 13.51
N GLY A 310 -15.71 4.84 13.02
CA GLY A 310 -17.04 4.24 13.12
C GLY A 310 -18.10 4.93 12.25
N PHE A 311 -17.70 5.58 11.15
CA PHE A 311 -18.61 6.35 10.31
C PHE A 311 -19.36 5.48 9.29
N SER A 312 -20.32 4.70 9.78
CA SER A 312 -21.09 3.74 8.98
C SER A 312 -21.88 4.38 7.84
N TYR A 313 -22.30 5.64 7.97
CA TYR A 313 -22.98 6.37 6.89
C TYR A 313 -22.09 6.52 5.65
N GLY A 314 -20.82 6.88 5.83
CA GLY A 314 -19.88 7.03 4.73
C GLY A 314 -19.53 5.70 4.07
N GLU A 315 -19.38 4.64 4.88
CA GLU A 315 -19.18 3.25 4.40
C GLU A 315 -20.34 2.79 3.50
N GLN A 316 -21.58 2.93 3.98
CA GLN A 316 -22.77 2.54 3.22
C GLN A 316 -22.91 3.34 1.93
N ARG A 317 -22.69 4.65 1.99
CA ARG A 317 -22.87 5.53 0.83
C ARG A 317 -21.84 5.24 -0.26
N LEU A 318 -20.54 5.22 0.07
CA LEU A 318 -19.50 4.92 -0.92
C LEU A 318 -19.58 3.48 -1.42
N GLY A 319 -19.77 2.51 -0.52
CA GLY A 319 -19.93 1.10 -0.90
C GLY A 319 -21.13 0.89 -1.82
N GLY A 320 -22.25 1.53 -1.53
CA GLY A 320 -23.44 1.53 -2.39
C GLY A 320 -23.16 2.06 -3.79
N LEU A 321 -22.53 3.23 -3.89
CA LEU A 321 -22.23 3.88 -5.17
C LEU A 321 -21.30 3.06 -6.05
N TYR A 322 -20.25 2.48 -5.48
CA TYR A 322 -19.31 1.65 -6.24
C TYR A 322 -19.98 0.40 -6.81
N ARG A 323 -20.85 -0.26 -6.04
CA ARG A 323 -21.61 -1.42 -6.53
C ARG A 323 -22.51 -1.07 -7.71
N VAL A 324 -23.23 0.05 -7.62
CA VAL A 324 -24.15 0.49 -8.66
C VAL A 324 -23.41 0.94 -9.92
N ARG A 325 -22.28 1.64 -9.75
CA ARG A 325 -21.51 2.19 -10.86
C ARG A 325 -20.71 1.14 -11.64
N TYR A 326 -20.22 0.12 -10.95
CA TYR A 326 -19.36 -0.92 -11.52
C TYR A 326 -19.96 -2.31 -11.26
N PRO A 327 -21.14 -2.61 -11.82
CA PRO A 327 -21.86 -3.86 -11.55
C PRO A 327 -21.05 -5.10 -11.96
N ASP A 328 -20.22 -4.98 -12.99
CA ASP A 328 -19.45 -6.08 -13.57
C ASP A 328 -18.00 -6.16 -13.07
N ASN A 329 -17.60 -5.26 -12.15
CA ASN A 329 -16.24 -5.26 -11.60
C ASN A 329 -16.20 -6.06 -10.29
N PRO A 330 -15.58 -7.25 -10.26
CA PRO A 330 -15.60 -8.11 -9.08
C PRO A 330 -14.98 -7.44 -7.85
N PHE A 331 -13.96 -6.60 -8.01
CA PHE A 331 -13.35 -5.86 -6.90
C PHE A 331 -14.31 -4.81 -6.32
N ALA A 332 -15.01 -4.04 -7.17
CA ALA A 332 -15.97 -3.05 -6.71
C ALA A 332 -17.14 -3.69 -5.95
N ARG A 333 -17.63 -4.84 -6.45
CA ARG A 333 -18.68 -5.62 -5.79
C ARG A 333 -18.21 -6.19 -4.44
N LEU A 334 -16.99 -6.74 -4.38
CA LEU A 334 -16.36 -7.19 -3.13
C LEU A 334 -16.22 -6.06 -2.11
N HIS A 335 -15.81 -4.86 -2.53
CA HIS A 335 -15.74 -3.69 -1.65
C HIS A 335 -17.12 -3.30 -1.10
N GLY A 336 -18.14 -3.38 -1.94
CA GLY A 336 -19.53 -3.19 -1.55
C GLY A 336 -19.99 -4.19 -0.48
N ALA A 337 -19.77 -5.48 -0.74
CA ALA A 337 -20.07 -6.56 0.21
C ALA A 337 -19.34 -6.36 1.54
N ASN A 338 -18.05 -6.03 1.49
CA ASN A 338 -17.22 -5.73 2.65
C ASN A 338 -17.77 -4.57 3.48
N SER A 339 -18.25 -3.51 2.82
CA SER A 339 -18.82 -2.33 3.48
C SER A 339 -20.12 -2.68 4.19
N LEU A 340 -21.00 -3.46 3.56
CA LEU A 340 -22.24 -3.97 4.18
C LEU A 340 -21.94 -4.83 5.41
N ILE A 341 -21.00 -5.76 5.30
CA ILE A 341 -20.57 -6.61 6.43
C ILE A 341 -19.99 -5.76 7.56
N PHE A 342 -19.17 -4.75 7.23
CA PHE A 342 -18.54 -3.87 8.21
C PHE A 342 -19.57 -3.09 9.03
N VAL A 343 -20.61 -2.56 8.38
CA VAL A 343 -21.68 -1.81 9.06
C VAL A 343 -22.73 -2.70 9.73
N GLY A 344 -22.55 -4.02 9.71
CA GLY A 344 -23.42 -5.00 10.38
C GLY A 344 -24.53 -5.56 9.51
N GLU A 345 -24.62 -5.19 8.24
CA GLU A 345 -25.58 -5.72 7.26
C GLU A 345 -25.06 -7.01 6.61
N VAL A 346 -24.76 -8.01 7.45
CA VAL A 346 -24.13 -9.27 7.03
C VAL A 346 -24.94 -9.97 5.95
N GLU A 347 -26.26 -10.07 6.11
CA GLU A 347 -27.14 -10.73 5.14
C GLU A 347 -27.09 -10.10 3.74
N ARG A 348 -27.14 -8.76 3.67
CA ARG A 348 -27.03 -8.03 2.41
C ARG A 348 -25.64 -8.14 1.82
N GLY A 349 -24.61 -8.15 2.66
CA GLY A 349 -23.23 -8.37 2.23
C GLY A 349 -23.02 -9.77 1.66
N VAL A 350 -23.62 -10.80 2.26
CA VAL A 350 -23.58 -12.16 1.70
C VAL A 350 -24.35 -12.23 0.39
N HIS A 351 -25.57 -11.68 0.31
CA HIS A 351 -26.31 -11.59 -0.95
C HIS A 351 -25.48 -10.92 -2.05
N GLU A 352 -24.72 -9.87 -1.70
CA GLU A 352 -23.81 -9.21 -2.63
C GLU A 352 -22.71 -10.15 -3.14
N LEU A 353 -22.15 -10.98 -2.27
CA LEU A 353 -21.19 -12.02 -2.66
C LEU A 353 -21.82 -13.08 -3.56
N LEU A 354 -23.11 -13.42 -3.38
CA LEU A 354 -23.82 -14.35 -4.25
C LEU A 354 -23.91 -13.80 -5.68
N GLU A 355 -24.19 -12.51 -5.83
CA GLU A 355 -24.30 -11.85 -7.14
C GLU A 355 -22.97 -11.75 -7.89
N ILE A 356 -21.83 -11.82 -7.18
CA ILE A 356 -20.49 -11.79 -7.80
C ILE A 356 -20.21 -13.07 -8.58
N GLU A 357 -20.83 -14.21 -8.24
CA GLU A 357 -20.65 -15.50 -8.93
C GLU A 357 -20.87 -15.42 -10.44
N ARG A 358 -21.78 -14.53 -10.87
CA ARG A 358 -22.11 -14.31 -12.29
C ARG A 358 -20.96 -13.68 -13.09
N LEU A 359 -19.88 -13.26 -12.42
CA LEU A 359 -18.72 -12.62 -13.03
C LEU A 359 -17.58 -13.63 -13.29
N PRO A 360 -16.82 -13.49 -14.40
CA PRO A 360 -15.67 -14.34 -14.66
C PRO A 360 -14.63 -14.31 -13.53
N GLY A 361 -14.13 -15.48 -13.11
CA GLY A 361 -13.11 -15.60 -12.05
C GLY A 361 -13.61 -15.33 -10.63
N ALA A 362 -14.92 -15.18 -10.43
CA ALA A 362 -15.54 -14.89 -9.13
C ALA A 362 -15.15 -15.84 -7.98
N PRO A 363 -15.04 -17.18 -8.17
CA PRO A 363 -14.66 -18.08 -7.10
C PRO A 363 -13.28 -17.76 -6.49
N ASP A 364 -12.31 -17.35 -7.30
CA ASP A 364 -10.97 -16.98 -6.81
C ASP A 364 -10.96 -15.65 -6.07
N HIS A 365 -11.77 -14.69 -6.52
CA HIS A 365 -11.96 -13.42 -5.84
C HIS A 365 -12.65 -13.59 -4.49
N ILE A 366 -13.71 -14.40 -4.42
CA ILE A 366 -14.45 -14.73 -3.19
C ILE A 366 -13.55 -15.52 -2.23
N ARG A 367 -12.81 -16.52 -2.72
CA ARG A 367 -11.81 -17.24 -1.94
C ARG A 367 -10.80 -16.30 -1.30
N THR A 368 -10.20 -15.44 -2.13
CA THR A 368 -9.22 -14.45 -1.66
C THR A 368 -9.85 -13.57 -0.60
N PHE A 369 -11.05 -13.04 -0.82
CA PHE A 369 -11.77 -12.24 0.16
C PHE A 369 -11.92 -12.93 1.53
N ILE A 370 -12.32 -14.20 1.56
CA ILE A 370 -12.50 -14.96 2.81
C ILE A 370 -11.15 -15.23 3.49
N SER A 371 -10.13 -15.64 2.73
CA SER A 371 -8.78 -15.87 3.25
C SER A 371 -8.20 -14.61 3.91
N LEU A 372 -8.50 -13.42 3.37
CA LEU A 372 -8.09 -12.15 3.96
C LEU A 372 -8.76 -11.85 5.30
N TYR A 373 -10.04 -12.22 5.47
CA TYR A 373 -10.69 -12.16 6.79
C TYR A 373 -10.00 -13.09 7.79
N GLY A 374 -9.60 -14.28 7.35
CA GLY A 374 -8.79 -15.21 8.13
C GLY A 374 -7.47 -14.59 8.57
N GLN A 375 -6.68 -14.06 7.62
CA GLN A 375 -5.39 -13.39 7.86
C GLN A 375 -5.50 -12.17 8.78
N ALA A 376 -6.63 -11.46 8.76
CA ALA A 376 -6.92 -10.36 9.67
C ALA A 376 -7.28 -10.82 11.10
N GLY A 377 -7.31 -12.13 11.38
CA GLY A 377 -7.66 -12.71 12.67
C GLY A 377 -9.16 -12.86 12.92
N CYS A 378 -10.00 -12.64 11.91
CA CYS A 378 -11.46 -12.83 11.97
C CYS A 378 -11.85 -14.27 11.63
N LEU A 379 -11.22 -15.24 12.31
CA LEU A 379 -11.28 -16.65 11.94
C LEU A 379 -12.72 -17.21 11.94
N ASP A 380 -13.52 -16.90 12.96
CA ASP A 380 -14.92 -17.37 13.05
C ASP A 380 -15.76 -16.85 11.87
N ARG A 381 -15.59 -15.58 11.46
CA ARG A 381 -16.29 -15.01 10.30
C ARG A 381 -15.81 -15.62 8.99
N ALA A 382 -14.51 -15.89 8.87
CA ALA A 382 -13.97 -16.53 7.67
C ALA A 382 -14.55 -17.95 7.50
N SER A 383 -14.62 -18.73 8.59
CA SER A 383 -15.29 -20.03 8.59
C SER A 383 -16.77 -19.93 8.26
N GLU A 384 -17.49 -18.98 8.87
CA GLU A 384 -18.91 -18.74 8.60
C GLU A 384 -19.16 -18.42 7.12
N PHE A 385 -18.37 -17.54 6.53
CA PHE A 385 -18.48 -17.21 5.11
C PHE A 385 -18.15 -18.41 4.21
N ARG A 386 -17.07 -19.15 4.51
CA ARG A 386 -16.75 -20.38 3.76
C ARG A 386 -17.93 -21.35 3.79
N ASP A 387 -18.46 -21.64 4.98
CA ASP A 387 -19.50 -22.66 5.14
C ASP A 387 -20.81 -22.22 4.49
N ARG A 388 -21.15 -20.94 4.61
CA ARG A 388 -22.36 -20.39 4.00
C ARG A 388 -22.25 -20.38 2.48
N LEU A 389 -21.18 -19.83 1.92
CA LEU A 389 -20.97 -19.78 0.47
C LEU A 389 -20.75 -21.16 -0.15
N GLY A 390 -20.20 -22.11 0.63
CA GLY A 390 -20.12 -23.52 0.25
C GLY A 390 -21.49 -24.18 0.15
N ARG A 391 -22.40 -23.95 1.11
CA ARG A 391 -23.78 -24.47 1.06
C ARG A 391 -24.59 -23.92 -0.10
N GLU A 392 -24.36 -22.67 -0.48
CA GLU A 392 -24.99 -22.01 -1.61
C GLU A 392 -24.36 -22.43 -2.97
N GLY A 393 -23.34 -23.29 -2.97
CA GLY A 393 -22.68 -23.78 -4.19
C GLY A 393 -21.65 -22.84 -4.82
N LEU A 394 -21.40 -21.67 -4.22
CA LEU A 394 -20.61 -20.58 -4.80
C LEU A 394 -19.11 -20.68 -4.56
N LEU A 395 -18.73 -21.44 -3.53
CA LEU A 395 -17.34 -21.71 -3.22
C LEU A 395 -17.08 -23.19 -3.51
N PRO A 396 -16.41 -23.55 -4.62
CA PRO A 396 -16.17 -24.94 -4.96
C PRO A 396 -15.38 -25.62 -3.84
N ILE A 397 -15.56 -26.93 -3.68
CA ILE A 397 -14.97 -27.67 -2.56
C ILE A 397 -13.44 -27.47 -2.51
N SER A 398 -12.77 -27.42 -3.65
CA SER A 398 -11.33 -27.12 -3.76
C SER A 398 -10.95 -25.74 -3.18
N ALA A 399 -11.80 -24.72 -3.34
CA ALA A 399 -11.60 -23.41 -2.74
C ALA A 399 -11.93 -23.40 -1.24
N GLN A 400 -12.96 -24.14 -0.80
CA GLN A 400 -13.27 -24.32 0.62
C GLN A 400 -12.11 -24.96 1.38
N ILE A 401 -11.47 -25.97 0.79
CA ILE A 401 -10.28 -26.64 1.34
C ILE A 401 -9.13 -25.64 1.49
N ARG A 402 -8.85 -24.83 0.46
CA ARG A 402 -7.81 -23.80 0.50
C ARG A 402 -8.07 -22.74 1.59
N VAL A 403 -9.30 -22.24 1.70
CA VAL A 403 -9.68 -21.30 2.77
C VAL A 403 -9.45 -21.92 4.15
N SER A 404 -9.79 -23.20 4.32
CA SER A 404 -9.59 -23.92 5.59
C SER A 404 -8.11 -24.01 5.95
N PHE A 405 -7.24 -24.29 4.98
CA PHE A 405 -5.79 -24.24 5.18
C PHE A 405 -5.30 -22.85 5.58
N ASP A 406 -5.76 -21.79 4.90
CA ASP A 406 -5.38 -20.41 5.24
C ASP A 406 -5.81 -20.05 6.67
N ILE A 407 -7.01 -20.44 7.10
CA ILE A 407 -7.50 -20.24 8.47
C ILE A 407 -6.65 -21.04 9.47
N ILE A 408 -6.31 -22.30 9.17
CA ILE A 408 -5.45 -23.14 10.02
C ILE A 408 -4.06 -22.52 10.20
N GLU A 409 -3.45 -22.01 9.13
CA GLU A 409 -2.14 -21.36 9.23
C GLU A 409 -2.16 -20.15 10.16
N VAL A 410 -3.18 -19.30 10.04
CA VAL A 410 -3.33 -18.14 10.93
C VAL A 410 -3.65 -18.58 12.36
N ALA A 411 -4.55 -19.54 12.54
CA ALA A 411 -4.88 -20.09 13.85
C ALA A 411 -3.65 -20.70 14.54
N LYS A 412 -2.78 -21.38 13.78
CA LYS A 412 -1.50 -21.94 14.25
C LYS A 412 -0.55 -20.85 14.72
N ARG A 413 -0.38 -19.78 13.93
CA ARG A 413 0.45 -18.61 14.32
C ARG A 413 -0.08 -17.92 15.58
N LEU A 414 -1.39 -17.97 15.82
CA LEU A 414 -2.04 -17.36 16.98
C LEU A 414 -2.26 -18.33 18.17
N ASP A 415 -1.83 -19.60 18.07
CA ASP A 415 -2.08 -20.70 19.04
C ASP A 415 -3.59 -20.89 19.39
N ILE A 416 -4.48 -20.71 18.42
CA ILE A 416 -5.94 -20.86 18.59
C ILE A 416 -6.36 -22.29 18.23
N ARG A 417 -6.02 -23.23 19.12
CA ARG A 417 -6.29 -24.68 18.91
C ARG A 417 -7.75 -25.03 18.61
N PRO A 418 -8.78 -24.45 19.27
CA PRO A 418 -10.17 -24.78 18.96
C PRO A 418 -10.56 -24.45 17.52
N GLN A 419 -9.99 -23.38 16.96
CA GLN A 419 -10.21 -23.04 15.56
C GLN A 419 -9.55 -24.07 14.66
N MET A 420 -8.26 -24.39 14.90
CA MET A 420 -7.56 -25.41 14.11
C MET A 420 -8.32 -26.74 14.09
N PHE A 421 -8.86 -27.16 15.24
CA PHE A 421 -9.65 -28.39 15.33
C PHE A 421 -10.92 -28.35 14.48
N ARG A 422 -11.70 -27.25 14.52
CA ARG A 422 -12.90 -27.07 13.71
C ARG A 422 -12.60 -27.15 12.21
N GLU A 423 -11.54 -26.48 11.79
CA GLU A 423 -11.14 -26.42 10.38
C GLU A 423 -10.65 -27.77 9.87
N LEU A 424 -9.84 -28.50 10.66
CA LEU A 424 -9.37 -29.84 10.31
C LEU A 424 -10.54 -30.85 10.23
N ARG A 425 -11.51 -30.74 11.15
CA ARG A 425 -12.74 -31.54 11.08
C ARG A 425 -13.50 -31.25 9.79
N LYS A 426 -13.65 -29.97 9.42
CA LYS A 426 -14.35 -29.58 8.19
C LYS A 426 -13.66 -30.14 6.95
N MET A 427 -12.33 -30.12 6.90
CA MET A 427 -11.57 -30.71 5.79
C MET A 427 -11.78 -32.22 5.66
N ARG A 428 -11.88 -32.94 6.78
CA ARG A 428 -12.21 -34.36 6.78
C ARG A 428 -13.64 -34.60 6.27
N GLU A 429 -14.62 -33.80 6.71
CA GLU A 429 -16.00 -33.89 6.21
C GLU A 429 -16.04 -33.70 4.68
N LEU A 430 -15.33 -32.70 4.16
CA LEU A 430 -15.24 -32.48 2.70
C LEU A 430 -14.56 -33.64 1.96
N HIS A 431 -13.62 -34.35 2.59
CA HIS A 431 -13.00 -35.54 2.01
C HIS A 431 -13.97 -36.71 1.92
N GLU A 432 -14.79 -36.92 2.97
CA GLU A 432 -15.84 -37.96 3.00
C GLU A 432 -16.89 -37.72 1.90
N ASP A 433 -17.09 -36.46 1.49
CA ASP A 433 -17.93 -36.07 0.34
C ASP A 433 -17.24 -36.27 -1.04
N GLY A 434 -16.09 -36.94 -1.10
CA GLY A 434 -15.39 -37.29 -2.34
C GLY A 434 -14.39 -36.24 -2.85
N ALA A 435 -14.05 -35.22 -2.04
CA ALA A 435 -13.07 -34.23 -2.44
C ALA A 435 -11.62 -34.70 -2.32
N CYS A 436 -10.77 -34.24 -3.23
CA CYS A 436 -9.32 -34.46 -3.18
C CYS A 436 -8.70 -33.61 -2.06
N VAL A 437 -8.61 -34.20 -0.86
CA VAL A 437 -7.97 -33.64 0.32
C VAL A 437 -6.75 -34.50 0.66
N ASP A 438 -5.61 -33.85 0.91
CA ASP A 438 -4.42 -34.55 1.42
C ASP A 438 -4.62 -34.94 2.89
N MET A 439 -5.19 -36.13 3.10
CA MET A 439 -5.51 -36.65 4.43
C MET A 439 -4.26 -36.96 5.26
N LEU A 440 -3.12 -37.21 4.63
CA LEU A 440 -1.85 -37.38 5.34
C LEU A 440 -1.41 -36.05 5.98
N ARG A 441 -1.54 -34.94 5.24
CA ARG A 441 -1.31 -33.60 5.79
C ARG A 441 -2.30 -33.24 6.90
N VAL A 442 -3.59 -33.57 6.75
CA VAL A 442 -4.62 -33.36 7.79
C VAL A 442 -4.30 -34.18 9.05
N SER A 443 -3.88 -35.44 8.89
CA SER A 443 -3.42 -36.31 9.97
C SER A 443 -2.27 -35.68 10.77
N GLY A 444 -1.25 -35.17 10.06
CA GLY A 444 -0.12 -34.49 10.67
C GLY A 444 -0.54 -33.28 11.52
N LEU A 445 -1.45 -32.46 11.01
CA LEU A 445 -1.95 -31.28 11.71
C LEU A 445 -2.79 -31.63 12.95
N PHE A 446 -3.62 -32.67 12.91
CA PHE A 446 -4.31 -33.18 14.11
C PHE A 446 -3.31 -33.67 15.17
N PHE A 447 -2.23 -34.34 14.75
CA PHE A 447 -1.19 -34.81 15.66
C PHE A 447 -0.44 -33.66 16.34
N GLU A 448 -0.17 -32.57 15.62
CA GLU A 448 0.46 -31.35 16.13
C GLU A 448 -0.36 -30.71 17.27
N ILE A 449 -1.68 -30.57 17.08
CA ILE A 449 -2.55 -30.01 18.12
C ILE A 449 -2.85 -30.98 19.28
N GLY A 450 -2.42 -32.24 19.15
CA GLY A 450 -2.51 -33.26 20.20
C GLY A 450 -3.76 -34.15 20.12
N GLU A 451 -4.43 -34.16 18.98
CA GLU A 451 -5.63 -34.96 18.70
C GLU A 451 -5.24 -36.27 18.00
N THR A 452 -4.63 -37.18 18.76
CA THR A 452 -4.03 -38.43 18.23
C THR A 452 -5.05 -39.40 17.65
N GLU A 453 -6.28 -39.40 18.15
CA GLU A 453 -7.38 -40.24 17.64
C GLU A 453 -7.83 -39.76 16.26
N TYR A 454 -8.05 -38.45 16.10
CA TYR A 454 -8.36 -37.83 14.81
C TYR A 454 -7.21 -37.97 13.82
N ALA A 455 -5.96 -37.81 14.27
CA ALA A 455 -4.79 -38.03 13.45
C ALA A 455 -4.76 -39.46 12.89
N ARG A 456 -5.00 -40.47 13.75
CA ARG A 456 -5.07 -41.88 13.33
C ARG A 456 -6.20 -42.12 12.32
N ALA A 457 -7.37 -41.56 12.56
CA ALA A 457 -8.53 -41.72 11.67
C ALA A 457 -8.32 -41.13 10.26
N CYS A 458 -7.33 -40.25 10.08
CA CYS A 458 -6.98 -39.63 8.80
C CYS A 458 -5.82 -40.34 8.08
N LEU A 459 -5.22 -41.39 8.67
CA LEU A 459 -4.17 -42.15 7.99
C LEU A 459 -4.77 -43.05 6.91
N PRO A 460 -4.06 -43.30 5.80
CA PRO A 460 -4.47 -44.28 4.82
C PRO A 460 -4.54 -45.70 5.44
N PRO A 461 -5.36 -46.61 4.87
CA PRO A 461 -5.45 -47.99 5.33
C PRO A 461 -4.09 -48.68 5.33
N ALA A 462 -3.89 -49.63 6.26
CA ALA A 462 -2.59 -50.27 6.46
C ALA A 462 -2.03 -51.00 5.21
N GLY A 463 -2.89 -51.36 4.25
CA GLY A 463 -2.52 -51.98 2.98
C GLY A 463 -2.03 -51.03 1.88
N ASP A 464 -2.20 -49.71 2.05
CA ASP A 464 -1.78 -48.66 1.11
C ASP A 464 -0.58 -47.83 1.64
N LEU A 465 0.09 -48.31 2.70
CA LEU A 465 1.21 -47.63 3.36
C LEU A 465 2.56 -47.89 2.66
N ASP A 466 2.65 -47.68 1.36
CA ASP A 466 3.94 -47.64 0.65
C ASP A 466 4.64 -46.27 0.79
N ASN A 467 3.97 -45.30 1.43
CA ASN A 467 4.49 -43.96 1.67
C ASN A 467 5.30 -43.89 3.00
N PRO A 468 6.62 -43.62 2.96
CA PRO A 468 7.47 -43.52 4.15
C PRO A 468 7.01 -42.47 5.17
N ASP A 469 6.42 -41.35 4.73
CA ASP A 469 5.94 -40.28 5.60
C ASP A 469 4.70 -40.72 6.40
N ALA A 470 3.83 -41.52 5.79
CA ALA A 470 2.66 -42.08 6.45
C ALA A 470 3.05 -43.11 7.52
N LEU A 471 4.01 -43.97 7.22
CA LEU A 471 4.59 -44.93 8.18
C LEU A 471 5.24 -44.21 9.37
N HIS A 472 6.05 -43.19 9.10
CA HIS A 472 6.72 -42.42 10.15
C HIS A 472 5.73 -41.68 11.06
N LEU A 473 4.69 -41.06 10.47
CA LEU A 473 3.65 -40.39 11.23
C LEU A 473 2.80 -41.38 12.06
N ALA A 474 2.45 -42.54 11.50
CA ALA A 474 1.72 -43.59 12.21
C ALA A 474 2.47 -44.06 13.47
N ALA A 475 3.76 -44.35 13.35
CA ALA A 475 4.61 -44.74 14.49
C ALA A 475 4.66 -43.66 15.58
N ARG A 476 4.72 -42.37 15.20
CA ARG A 476 4.69 -41.24 16.15
C ARG A 476 3.35 -41.10 16.87
N ILE A 477 2.23 -41.34 16.17
CA ILE A 477 0.87 -41.33 16.74
C ILE A 477 0.74 -42.44 17.78
N GLU A 478 1.21 -43.65 17.48
CA GLU A 478 1.19 -44.80 18.41
C GLU A 478 2.03 -44.53 19.65
N ALA A 479 3.29 -44.11 19.48
CA ALA A 479 4.19 -43.80 20.60
C ALA A 479 3.62 -42.72 21.55
N LYS A 480 2.93 -41.71 21.01
CA LYS A 480 2.29 -40.65 21.81
C LYS A 480 1.01 -41.14 22.50
N SER A 481 0.24 -42.01 21.85
CA SER A 481 -0.97 -42.63 22.41
C SER A 481 -0.64 -43.53 23.60
N ASP A 482 0.44 -44.32 23.49
CA ASP A 482 0.95 -45.16 24.58
C ASP A 482 1.51 -44.34 25.74
N ARG A 483 2.18 -43.22 25.47
CA ARG A 483 2.63 -42.28 26.52
C ARG A 483 1.46 -41.63 27.24
N ARG A 484 0.35 -41.31 26.56
CA ARG A 484 -0.88 -40.79 27.20
C ARG A 484 -1.54 -41.85 28.08
N ARG A 485 -1.66 -43.10 27.60
CA ARG A 485 -2.13 -44.25 28.41
C ARG A 485 -1.26 -44.48 29.65
N LYS A 486 0.07 -44.35 29.53
CA LYS A 486 0.99 -44.46 30.68
C LYS A 486 0.95 -43.24 31.62
N ARG A 487 0.66 -42.03 31.11
CA ARG A 487 0.50 -40.80 31.93
C ARG A 487 -0.84 -40.72 32.68
N SER A 488 -1.93 -41.24 32.14
CA SER A 488 -3.19 -41.35 32.89
C SER A 488 -3.08 -42.28 34.10
N TYR A 489 -2.11 -43.20 34.09
CA TYR A 489 -1.73 -44.04 35.24
C TYR A 489 -0.78 -43.34 36.24
N LEU A 490 -0.21 -42.18 35.91
CA LEU A 490 0.86 -41.52 36.70
C LEU A 490 0.60 -40.01 36.94
N GLY A 491 -0.66 -39.58 36.90
CA GLY A 491 -1.04 -38.17 37.03
C GLY A 491 -0.97 -37.58 38.45
N PHE A 492 0.23 -37.44 39.01
CA PHE A 492 0.54 -36.36 39.96
C PHE A 492 1.91 -35.77 39.60
N CYS A 493 1.99 -34.43 39.63
CA CYS A 493 3.16 -33.57 39.44
C CYS A 493 3.59 -33.16 38.01
N GLY A 494 3.48 -31.85 37.74
CA GLY A 494 4.63 -31.07 37.29
C GLY A 494 4.59 -30.48 35.88
N SER A 495 4.09 -29.26 35.77
CA SER A 495 4.24 -28.35 34.61
C SER A 495 5.70 -27.90 34.39
N LYS A 496 6.07 -27.59 33.14
CA LYS A 496 6.87 -26.42 32.75
C LYS A 496 6.89 -26.25 31.21
N ARG A 497 6.48 -25.08 30.72
CA ARG A 497 6.70 -24.61 29.33
C ARG A 497 7.93 -23.70 29.34
N GLY A 498 8.78 -23.83 28.32
CA GLY A 498 9.83 -22.86 27.98
C GLY A 498 9.48 -22.09 26.69
N PRO A 499 10.04 -20.89 26.47
CA PRO A 499 9.67 -19.99 25.38
C PRO A 499 10.45 -20.29 24.10
N MET A 500 9.87 -19.95 22.94
CA MET A 500 10.61 -19.88 21.67
C MET A 500 10.29 -18.57 20.95
N GLU A 501 11.37 -17.94 20.49
CA GLU A 501 11.44 -16.67 19.77
C GLU A 501 11.22 -16.85 18.25
N ASN A 502 10.66 -15.78 17.66
CA ASN A 502 10.75 -15.24 16.30
C ASN A 502 10.87 -16.16 15.06
N SER A 503 9.93 -15.98 14.12
CA SER A 503 10.28 -15.73 12.71
C SER A 503 9.14 -15.03 11.97
N GLY A 504 9.47 -13.90 11.34
CA GLY A 504 8.56 -13.08 10.54
C GLY A 504 8.26 -13.74 9.20
N TYR A 505 7.00 -13.69 8.80
CA TYR A 505 6.57 -14.01 7.45
C TYR A 505 5.69 -12.89 6.90
N ASP A 506 6.05 -12.52 5.68
CA ASP A 506 5.57 -11.38 4.94
C ASP A 506 4.22 -11.60 4.27
N CYS A 507 3.40 -10.56 4.30
CA CYS A 507 2.11 -10.50 3.62
C CYS A 507 2.25 -9.59 2.38
N PRO A 508 1.73 -9.98 1.19
CA PRO A 508 1.81 -9.17 -0.02
C PRO A 508 1.24 -7.76 0.17
N THR A 509 1.95 -6.76 -0.33
CA THR A 509 1.77 -5.33 -0.02
C THR A 509 0.41 -4.75 -0.34
N LEU A 510 -0.28 -5.29 -1.35
CA LEU A 510 -1.65 -4.90 -1.67
C LEU A 510 -2.63 -5.19 -0.52
N LEU A 511 -2.28 -6.06 0.43
CA LEU A 511 -3.12 -6.47 1.56
C LEU A 511 -2.88 -5.67 2.84
N LYS A 512 -1.69 -5.08 3.01
CA LYS A 512 -1.40 -4.19 4.16
C LYS A 512 -2.14 -2.85 4.03
N GLU A 513 -2.37 -2.37 2.80
CA GLU A 513 -3.22 -1.18 2.54
C GLU A 513 -4.72 -1.46 2.62
N PHE A 514 -5.17 -2.72 2.74
CA PHE A 514 -6.59 -3.05 2.92
C PHE A 514 -7.04 -2.91 4.40
N TRP A 515 -6.13 -2.90 5.39
CA TRP A 515 -6.51 -2.96 6.81
C TRP A 515 -5.53 -2.29 7.79
N ALA A 516 -5.84 -1.05 8.19
CA ALA A 516 -5.54 -0.55 9.54
C ALA A 516 -6.79 0.18 10.04
N PRO A 517 -7.50 -0.20 11.14
CA PRO A 517 -6.94 -0.70 12.41
C PRO A 517 -7.82 -1.75 13.16
N MET A 518 -7.35 -3.00 13.32
CA MET A 518 -8.02 -4.03 14.15
C MET A 518 -7.37 -4.22 15.53
N ARG A 519 -6.81 -3.16 16.12
CA ARG A 519 -6.48 -3.14 17.56
C ARG A 519 -7.70 -2.80 18.45
N LEU A 520 -8.82 -2.34 17.88
CA LEU A 520 -9.97 -1.85 18.66
C LEU A 520 -11.01 -2.92 19.05
N LEU A 521 -11.10 -4.06 18.35
CA LEU A 521 -12.08 -5.10 18.70
C LEU A 521 -11.71 -5.89 19.98
N ARG A 522 -10.46 -5.78 20.46
CA ARG A 522 -10.07 -6.24 21.80
C ARG A 522 -10.57 -5.33 22.94
N LEU A 523 -10.90 -4.06 22.66
CA LEU A 523 -11.39 -3.11 23.67
C LEU A 523 -12.91 -3.16 23.88
N LEU A 524 -13.66 -3.85 23.01
CA LEU A 524 -15.12 -4.01 23.14
C LEU A 524 -15.54 -5.33 23.82
N LYS A 525 -14.59 -6.23 24.13
CA LYS A 525 -14.81 -7.42 24.96
C LYS A 525 -14.11 -7.24 26.31
N GLY A 526 -14.70 -6.44 27.20
CA GLY A 526 -14.22 -6.34 28.58
C GLY A 526 -14.61 -5.06 29.29
N ARG A 527 -15.90 -4.90 29.61
CA ARG A 527 -16.41 -4.13 30.76
C ARG A 527 -17.89 -4.42 30.94
N SER A 528 -18.20 -5.58 31.52
CA SER A 528 -19.45 -5.73 32.28
C SER A 528 -19.28 -4.93 33.57
N TYR A 529 -19.76 -3.69 33.59
CA TYR A 529 -20.00 -2.99 34.85
C TYR A 529 -21.33 -3.51 35.42
N SER A 530 -21.27 -4.52 36.29
CA SER A 530 -22.33 -4.76 37.26
C SER A 530 -22.28 -3.64 38.29
N LYS A 531 -23.18 -2.65 38.15
CA LYS A 531 -23.52 -1.76 39.26
C LYS A 531 -24.45 -2.53 40.19
N GLU A 532 -23.88 -3.14 41.22
CA GLU A 532 -24.63 -3.37 42.46
C GLU A 532 -24.27 -2.28 43.47
N SER A 533 -25.34 -1.62 43.89
CA SER A 533 -25.50 -0.68 44.97
C SER A 533 -24.79 -1.06 46.26
N ARG A 534 -23.90 -0.17 46.73
CA ARG A 534 -23.82 0.15 48.16
C ARG A 534 -23.69 1.66 48.34
N MET A 535 -24.82 2.29 48.64
CA MET A 535 -24.83 3.54 49.39
C MET A 535 -24.19 3.29 50.76
N ARG A 536 -23.33 4.21 51.21
CA ARG A 536 -23.29 4.64 52.61
C ARG A 536 -22.98 6.15 52.70
N PRO A 537 -23.51 6.81 53.74
CA PRO A 537 -23.78 8.23 53.77
C PRO A 537 -22.59 9.05 54.26
N GLY A 538 -22.63 10.35 53.97
CA GLY A 538 -21.55 11.28 54.24
C GLY A 538 -21.25 11.56 55.72
N SER A 539 -20.16 12.30 55.93
CA SER A 539 -20.01 13.31 56.98
C SER A 539 -18.66 14.02 56.83
N PHE A 540 -18.75 15.35 56.85
CA PHE A 540 -17.86 16.34 57.47
C PHE A 540 -16.35 16.32 57.25
N GLY A 541 -15.83 17.50 56.89
CA GLY A 541 -14.42 17.88 56.93
C GLY A 541 -14.10 18.94 55.91
#